data_AF-A0A2K9H9X5-F1
#
_entry.id   AF-A0A2K9H9X5-F1
#
_cell.length_a   1.000
_cell.length_b   1.000
_cell.length_c   1.000
_cell.angle_alpha   90.00
_cell.angle_beta   90.00
_cell.angle_gamma   90.00
#
_symmetry.space_group_name_H-M   'P 1'
#
loop_
_entity.id
_entity.type
_entity.pdbx_description
1 polymer ?
#
loop_
_entity_poly.entity_id
_entity_poly.type
_entity_poly.pdbx_seq_one_letter_code
_entity_poly.pdbx_strand_id
1 'polypeptide(L)'
;MEKHEERLRKGERLCSKKLIDTLFGPGRSHAMTVFPLKAVYRLIDSKSEVSTSQETLTEPNVQLLVSVPKKHFKRAVKRNRVKRQVREAYRKRKRLVTQSVDKLTDKQLLIAFIWLSDELTDSDTIEQRVCNLLQRIGERILKDRETDIKR
;
A
#
# COMPACT_ATOMS: atom_id res chain seq x y z
N MET A 1 24.83 9.54 7.26
CA MET A 1 24.18 8.32 7.77
C MET A 1 22.67 8.54 7.72
N GLU A 2 21.99 8.02 6.69
CA GLU A 2 20.53 8.17 6.57
C GLU A 2 19.86 7.39 7.71
N LYS A 3 19.26 8.11 8.67
CA LYS A 3 18.48 7.52 9.75
C LYS A 3 17.29 6.78 9.15
N HIS A 4 17.38 5.46 9.02
CA HIS A 4 16.23 4.62 8.70
C HIS A 4 15.31 4.60 9.92
N GLU A 5 14.24 5.40 9.90
CA GLU A 5 13.21 5.30 10.93
C GLU A 5 12.57 3.90 10.92
N GLU A 6 12.71 3.18 12.03
CA GLU A 6 12.32 1.77 12.17
C GLU A 6 10.79 1.54 12.20
N ARG A 7 9.98 2.62 12.22
CA ARG A 7 8.54 2.56 12.42
C ARG A 7 7.80 3.25 11.28
N LEU A 8 6.83 2.55 10.69
CA LEU A 8 5.89 3.15 9.75
C LEU A 8 5.17 4.29 10.46
N ARG A 9 5.25 5.51 9.93
CA ARG A 9 4.62 6.70 10.54
C ARG A 9 3.10 6.55 10.50
N LYS A 10 2.39 7.24 11.40
CA LYS A 10 0.91 7.15 11.47
C LYS A 10 0.24 7.52 10.15
N GLY A 11 0.75 8.55 9.45
CA GLY A 11 0.21 8.98 8.15
C GLY A 11 0.34 7.94 7.03
N GLU A 12 1.31 7.02 7.10
CA GLU A 12 1.50 5.98 6.08
C GLU A 12 0.54 4.80 6.26
N ARG A 13 -0.21 4.78 7.36
CA ARG A 13 -1.14 3.71 7.70
C ARG A 13 -2.53 4.11 7.26
N LEU A 14 -3.09 3.36 6.32
CA LEU A 14 -4.49 3.50 5.94
C LEU A 14 -5.39 3.04 7.10
N CYS A 15 -5.84 3.99 7.91
CA CYS A 15 -6.67 3.74 9.10
C CYS A 15 -8.11 4.27 8.96
N SER A 16 -8.35 5.20 8.04
CA SER A 16 -9.68 5.80 7.85
C SER A 16 -10.63 4.80 7.20
N LYS A 17 -11.76 4.54 7.86
CA LYS A 17 -12.81 3.66 7.33
C LYS A 17 -13.32 4.17 5.98
N LYS A 18 -13.50 5.48 5.83
CA LYS A 18 -13.91 6.11 4.56
C LYS A 18 -12.95 5.78 3.43
N LEU A 19 -11.64 5.95 3.65
CA LEU A 19 -10.62 5.67 2.63
C LEU A 19 -10.53 4.17 2.29
N ILE A 20 -10.76 3.29 3.27
CA ILE A 20 -10.85 1.84 3.04
C ILE A 20 -12.09 1.51 2.20
N ASP A 21 -13.23 2.10 2.53
CA ASP A 21 -14.47 1.94 1.77
C ASP A 21 -14.33 2.53 0.36
N THR A 22 -13.59 3.62 0.17
CA THR A 22 -13.23 4.15 -1.16
C THR A 22 -12.31 3.19 -1.92
N LEU A 23 -11.35 2.56 -1.26
CA LEU A 23 -10.43 1.61 -1.87
C LEU A 23 -11.14 0.35 -2.37
N PHE A 24 -12.07 -0.20 -1.58
CA PHE A 24 -12.85 -1.40 -1.95
C PHE A 24 -14.19 -1.09 -2.62
N GLY A 25 -14.59 0.17 -2.64
CA GLY A 25 -15.84 0.64 -3.21
C GLY A 25 -15.84 0.60 -4.74
N PRO A 26 -17.02 0.77 -5.34
CA PRO A 26 -17.17 0.80 -6.79
C PRO A 26 -16.35 1.95 -7.41
N GLY A 27 -15.65 1.68 -8.52
CA GLY A 27 -14.86 2.68 -9.25
C GLY A 27 -13.51 2.18 -9.78
N ARG A 28 -12.56 3.11 -9.98
CA ARG A 28 -11.18 2.91 -10.50
C ARG A 28 -10.23 2.20 -9.51
N SER A 29 -10.72 1.17 -8.81
CA SER A 29 -9.89 0.34 -7.93
C SER A 29 -9.23 -0.76 -8.75
N HIS A 30 -7.91 -0.86 -8.68
CA HIS A 30 -7.15 -1.88 -9.37
C HIS A 30 -6.69 -2.96 -8.40
N ALA A 31 -6.89 -4.21 -8.77
CA ALA A 31 -6.43 -5.36 -8.01
C ALA A 31 -5.36 -6.13 -8.80
N MET A 32 -4.30 -6.52 -8.14
CA MET A 32 -3.22 -7.33 -8.69
C MET A 32 -2.90 -8.46 -7.72
N THR A 33 -2.90 -9.68 -8.23
CA THR A 33 -2.62 -10.87 -7.43
C THR A 33 -1.26 -11.43 -7.82
N VAL A 34 -0.39 -11.60 -6.83
CA VAL A 34 0.88 -12.32 -6.94
C VAL A 34 0.90 -13.28 -5.77
N PHE A 35 0.51 -14.53 -6.01
CA PHE A 35 0.35 -15.53 -4.95
C PHE A 35 1.61 -15.59 -4.05
N PRO A 36 1.44 -15.56 -2.70
CA PRO A 36 0.19 -15.64 -1.92
C PRO A 36 -0.45 -14.28 -1.56
N LEU A 37 0.01 -13.18 -2.15
CA LEU A 37 -0.41 -11.82 -1.81
C LEU A 37 -1.29 -11.22 -2.92
N LYS A 38 -2.32 -10.47 -2.52
CA LYS A 38 -3.11 -9.64 -3.43
C LYS A 38 -2.97 -8.19 -3.02
N ALA A 39 -2.56 -7.33 -3.93
CA ALA A 39 -2.59 -5.90 -3.75
C ALA A 39 -3.87 -5.33 -4.37
N VAL A 40 -4.57 -4.47 -3.65
CA VAL A 40 -5.62 -3.61 -4.17
C VAL A 40 -5.14 -2.19 -4.00
N TYR A 41 -5.22 -1.37 -5.04
CA TYR A 41 -4.78 0.02 -4.96
C TYR A 41 -5.73 0.93 -5.72
N ARG A 42 -5.75 2.19 -5.30
CA ARG A 42 -6.57 3.24 -5.89
C ARG A 42 -5.85 4.57 -5.74
N LEU A 43 -5.87 5.35 -6.82
CA LEU A 43 -5.39 6.72 -6.82
C LEU A 43 -6.57 7.65 -6.50
N ILE A 44 -6.37 8.58 -5.57
CA ILE A 44 -7.34 9.60 -5.18
C ILE A 44 -6.69 10.98 -5.25
N ASP A 45 -7.48 12.03 -5.43
CA ASP A 45 -6.95 13.38 -5.44
C ASP A 45 -6.71 13.85 -4.00
N SER A 46 -5.49 14.29 -3.72
CA SER A 46 -5.00 14.68 -2.39
C SER A 46 -5.77 15.86 -1.78
N LYS A 47 -6.52 16.61 -2.61
CA LYS A 47 -7.34 17.75 -2.18
C LYS A 47 -8.71 17.37 -1.62
N SER A 48 -9.16 16.12 -1.80
CA SER A 48 -10.58 15.80 -1.60
C SER A 48 -10.98 15.43 -0.16
N GLU A 49 -10.20 14.72 0.67
CA GLU A 49 -10.74 14.25 1.97
C GLU A 49 -9.74 13.98 3.12
N VAL A 50 -8.86 14.91 3.52
CA VAL A 50 -8.30 14.88 4.90
C VAL A 50 -8.03 16.28 5.46
N SER A 51 -9.08 16.98 5.87
CA SER A 51 -8.98 18.00 6.92
C SER A 51 -9.12 17.30 8.27
N THR A 52 -8.05 16.73 8.83
CA THR A 52 -7.94 16.56 10.30
C THR A 52 -6.48 16.46 10.72
N SER A 53 -6.12 17.36 11.64
CA SER A 53 -4.89 17.47 12.42
C SER A 53 -3.61 17.91 11.69
N GLN A 54 -3.40 19.22 11.75
CA GLN A 54 -2.11 19.89 11.64
C GLN A 54 -1.05 19.20 12.49
N GLU A 55 0.12 18.93 11.93
CA GLU A 55 1.42 19.52 12.34
C GLU A 55 2.57 18.78 11.65
N THR A 56 3.29 19.53 10.81
CA THR A 56 4.69 19.30 10.41
C THR A 56 5.04 18.07 9.56
N LEU A 57 5.44 18.39 8.31
CA LEU A 57 6.32 17.62 7.43
C LEU A 57 5.68 16.42 6.71
N THR A 58 5.26 16.68 5.46
CA THR A 58 5.07 15.68 4.40
C THR A 58 4.02 14.62 4.71
N GLU A 59 2.74 14.96 4.50
CA GLU A 59 1.70 13.94 4.37
C GLU A 59 2.18 12.89 3.36
N PRO A 60 2.28 11.61 3.74
CA PRO A 60 2.80 10.61 2.83
C PRO A 60 1.78 10.43 1.70
N ASN A 61 2.25 10.67 0.47
CA ASN A 61 1.47 10.44 -0.75
C ASN A 61 1.02 8.98 -0.91
N VAL A 62 1.46 8.06 -0.05
CA VAL A 62 1.11 6.64 -0.07
C VAL A 62 0.63 6.19 1.30
N GLN A 63 -0.60 5.65 1.36
CA GLN A 63 -1.14 4.99 2.55
C GLN A 63 -1.27 3.48 2.33
N LEU A 64 -0.90 2.70 3.34
CA LEU A 64 -0.90 1.24 3.28
C LEU A 64 -1.79 0.58 4.34
N LEU A 65 -2.56 -0.41 3.90
CA LEU A 65 -3.30 -1.38 4.72
C LEU A 65 -2.75 -2.79 4.49
N VAL A 66 -2.67 -3.61 5.56
CA VAL A 66 -2.37 -5.05 5.44
C VAL A 66 -3.47 -5.85 6.13
N SER A 67 -4.23 -6.59 5.33
CA SER A 67 -5.31 -7.47 5.76
C SER A 67 -4.89 -8.94 5.65
N VAL A 68 -5.07 -9.68 6.75
CA VAL A 68 -4.84 -11.13 6.79
C VAL A 68 -6.12 -11.76 7.33
N PRO A 69 -6.89 -12.48 6.48
CA PRO A 69 -8.16 -13.09 6.91
C PRO A 69 -7.98 -14.09 8.04
N LYS A 70 -8.95 -14.15 8.97
CA LYS A 70 -8.98 -15.15 10.07
C LYS A 70 -9.11 -16.59 9.54
N LYS A 71 -9.70 -16.76 8.36
CA LYS A 71 -9.94 -18.07 7.72
C LYS A 71 -8.63 -18.85 7.51
N HIS A 72 -7.57 -18.17 7.06
CA HIS A 72 -6.28 -18.79 6.75
C HIS A 72 -5.44 -19.10 7.99
N PHE A 73 -5.46 -18.20 8.99
CA PHE A 73 -4.69 -18.38 10.21
C PHE A 73 -5.54 -18.12 11.45
N LYS A 74 -5.99 -19.22 12.08
CA LYS A 74 -6.72 -19.15 13.36
C LYS A 74 -5.87 -18.51 14.47
N ARG A 75 -4.57 -18.86 14.52
CA ARG A 75 -3.63 -18.32 15.53
C ARG A 75 -3.24 -16.87 15.23
N ALA A 76 -3.48 -15.96 16.17
CA ALA A 76 -3.17 -14.53 16.05
C ALA A 76 -1.68 -14.26 15.82
N VAL A 77 -0.80 -15.03 16.46
CA VAL A 77 0.66 -14.89 16.32
C VAL A 77 1.12 -15.08 14.88
N LYS A 78 0.58 -16.10 14.18
CA LYS A 78 0.90 -16.34 12.75
C LYS A 78 0.44 -15.18 11.87
N ARG A 79 -0.79 -14.67 12.07
CA ARG A 79 -1.29 -13.48 11.35
C ARG A 79 -0.41 -12.26 11.57
N ASN A 80 0.00 -12.03 12.81
CA ASN A 80 0.84 -10.87 13.17
C ASN A 80 2.24 -10.97 12.57
N ARG A 81 2.81 -12.20 12.51
CA ARG A 81 4.09 -12.46 11.83
C ARG A 81 4.02 -12.08 10.35
N VAL A 82 3.01 -12.57 9.62
CA VAL A 82 2.82 -12.26 8.19
C VAL A 82 2.64 -10.74 7.98
N LYS A 83 1.78 -10.10 8.79
CA LYS A 83 1.60 -8.66 8.74
C LYS A 83 2.90 -7.89 9.00
N ARG A 84 3.77 -8.40 9.88
CA ARG A 84 5.08 -7.80 10.16
C ARG A 84 6.02 -7.95 8.97
N GLN A 85 6.13 -9.15 8.39
CA GLN A 85 6.96 -9.41 7.20
C GLN A 85 6.57 -8.51 6.02
N VAL A 86 5.27 -8.39 5.71
CA VAL A 86 4.78 -7.53 4.61
C VAL A 86 5.12 -6.05 4.88
N ARG A 87 4.93 -5.57 6.11
CA ARG A 87 5.29 -4.18 6.46
C ARG A 87 6.80 -3.93 6.40
N GLU A 88 7.61 -4.90 6.80
CA GLU A 88 9.06 -4.81 6.70
C GLU A 88 9.54 -4.76 5.26
N ALA A 89 9.01 -5.65 4.41
CA ALA A 89 9.27 -5.63 2.97
C ALA A 89 8.89 -4.29 2.34
N TYR A 90 7.71 -3.76 2.68
CA TYR A 90 7.28 -2.44 2.23
C TYR A 90 8.24 -1.33 2.70
N ARG A 91 8.64 -1.34 3.98
CA ARG A 91 9.55 -0.31 4.52
C ARG A 91 10.88 -0.27 3.74
N LYS A 92 11.46 -1.43 3.43
CA LYS A 92 12.70 -1.53 2.63
C LYS A 92 12.54 -0.99 1.21
N ARG A 93 11.37 -1.19 0.60
CA ARG A 93 11.11 -0.91 -0.83
C ARG A 93 10.19 0.30 -1.08
N LYS A 94 9.85 1.07 -0.05
CA LYS A 94 8.93 2.23 -0.12
C LYS A 94 9.31 3.21 -1.22
N ARG A 95 10.62 3.48 -1.39
CA ARG A 95 11.17 4.41 -2.40
C ARG A 95 10.65 4.12 -3.81
N LEU A 96 10.42 2.86 -4.17
CA LEU A 96 9.95 2.46 -5.52
C LEU A 96 8.57 3.05 -5.86
N VAL A 97 7.67 3.10 -4.89
CA VAL A 97 6.32 3.64 -5.09
C VAL A 97 6.28 5.12 -4.79
N THR A 98 6.94 5.58 -3.73
CA THR A 98 6.96 7.00 -3.38
C THR A 98 7.50 7.86 -4.53
N GLN A 99 8.58 7.45 -5.20
CA GLN A 99 9.08 8.18 -6.37
C GLN A 99 8.08 8.25 -7.53
N SER A 100 7.28 7.20 -7.73
CA SER A 100 6.26 7.17 -8.79
C SER A 100 5.08 8.09 -8.44
N VAL A 101 4.71 8.15 -7.16
CA VAL A 101 3.62 9.01 -6.70
C VAL A 101 4.05 10.47 -6.55
N ASP A 102 5.28 10.76 -6.18
CA ASP A 102 5.80 12.13 -6.12
C ASP A 102 5.84 12.80 -7.50
N LYS A 103 5.92 12.01 -8.58
CA LYS A 103 5.75 12.51 -9.97
C LYS A 103 4.30 12.92 -10.28
N LEU A 104 3.33 12.50 -9.47
CA LEU A 104 1.92 12.77 -9.61
C LEU A 104 1.54 13.87 -8.62
N THR A 105 1.64 15.12 -9.06
CA THR A 105 1.23 16.27 -8.28
C THR A 105 -0.23 16.14 -7.85
N ASP A 106 -0.53 16.47 -6.59
CA ASP A 106 -1.87 16.46 -5.99
C ASP A 106 -2.58 15.10 -5.96
N LYS A 107 -1.87 13.97 -6.07
CA LYS A 107 -2.48 12.64 -5.97
C LYS A 107 -1.96 11.84 -4.78
N GLN A 108 -2.87 11.11 -4.16
CA GLN A 108 -2.60 10.20 -3.06
C GLN A 108 -2.94 8.77 -3.47
N LEU A 109 -2.04 7.84 -3.17
CA LEU A 109 -2.18 6.42 -3.47
C LEU A 109 -2.58 5.64 -2.22
N LEU A 110 -3.70 4.94 -2.32
CA LEU A 110 -4.15 3.98 -1.32
C LEU A 110 -3.77 2.57 -1.77
N ILE A 111 -3.13 1.79 -0.90
CA ILE A 111 -2.78 0.39 -1.15
C ILE A 111 -3.29 -0.48 0.00
N ALA A 112 -3.91 -1.61 -0.32
CA ALA A 112 -4.21 -2.68 0.61
C ALA A 112 -3.59 -4.00 0.13
N PHE A 113 -2.75 -4.59 0.97
CA PHE A 113 -2.31 -5.97 0.78
C PHE A 113 -3.26 -6.93 1.50
N ILE A 114 -3.70 -7.96 0.79
CA ILE A 114 -4.58 -9.01 1.27
C ILE A 114 -3.84 -10.34 1.13
N TRP A 115 -3.74 -11.09 2.22
CA TRP A 115 -3.15 -12.41 2.21
C TRP A 115 -4.15 -13.48 1.77
N LEU A 116 -3.76 -14.37 0.85
CA LEU A 116 -4.63 -15.37 0.24
C LEU A 116 -4.25 -16.83 0.57
N SER A 117 -3.12 -17.08 1.22
CA SER A 117 -2.66 -18.45 1.53
C SER A 117 -2.88 -18.80 3.01
N ASP A 118 -3.02 -20.07 3.31
CA ASP A 118 -3.00 -20.68 4.64
C ASP A 118 -1.61 -21.15 5.09
N GLU A 119 -0.62 -21.05 4.20
CA GLU A 119 0.76 -21.45 4.47
C GLU A 119 1.64 -20.26 4.87
N LEU A 120 2.62 -20.56 5.72
CA LEU A 120 3.66 -19.60 6.09
C LEU A 120 4.72 -19.60 4.99
N THR A 121 4.85 -18.47 4.32
CA THR A 121 5.92 -18.26 3.35
C THR A 121 7.12 -17.58 4.00
N ASP A 122 8.31 -17.88 3.49
CA ASP A 122 9.54 -17.24 3.94
C ASP A 122 9.54 -15.73 3.68
N SER A 123 10.24 -15.01 4.57
CA SER A 123 10.34 -13.55 4.50
C SER A 123 10.90 -13.08 3.18
N ASP A 124 11.88 -13.79 2.63
CA ASP A 124 12.56 -13.41 1.38
C ASP A 124 11.62 -13.51 0.18
N THR A 125 10.84 -14.59 0.12
CA THR A 125 9.81 -14.78 -0.90
C THR A 125 8.74 -13.69 -0.80
N ILE A 126 8.28 -13.36 0.42
CA ILE A 126 7.32 -12.28 0.64
C ILE A 126 7.91 -10.93 0.19
N GLU A 127 9.18 -10.66 0.50
CA GLU A 127 9.87 -9.44 0.08
C GLU A 127 9.90 -9.32 -1.44
N GLN A 128 10.24 -10.39 -2.15
CA GLN A 128 10.23 -10.42 -3.61
C GLN A 128 8.83 -10.18 -4.18
N ARG A 129 7.79 -10.81 -3.62
CA ARG A 129 6.40 -10.61 -4.07
C ARG A 129 5.93 -9.18 -3.86
N VAL A 130 6.23 -8.61 -2.69
CA VAL A 130 5.92 -7.21 -2.37
C VAL A 130 6.66 -6.27 -3.32
N CYS A 131 7.96 -6.49 -3.56
CA CYS A 131 8.75 -5.68 -4.48
C CYS A 131 8.16 -5.69 -5.90
N ASN A 132 7.81 -6.88 -6.41
CA ASN A 132 7.20 -7.04 -7.73
C ASN A 132 5.86 -6.29 -7.83
N LEU A 133 4.99 -6.44 -6.80
CA LEU A 133 3.72 -5.71 -6.74
C LEU A 133 3.93 -4.20 -6.71
N LEU A 134 4.85 -3.71 -5.89
CA LEU A 134 5.15 -2.28 -5.77
C LEU A 134 5.68 -1.69 -7.09
N GLN A 135 6.58 -2.39 -7.79
CA GLN A 135 7.07 -1.96 -9.10
C GLN A 135 5.94 -1.87 -10.12
N ARG A 136 5.14 -2.93 -10.24
CA ARG A 136 4.00 -2.96 -11.17
C ARG A 136 2.95 -1.91 -10.87
N ILE A 137 2.71 -1.63 -9.59
CA ILE A 137 1.82 -0.55 -9.16
C ILE A 137 2.40 0.80 -9.60
N GLY A 138 3.68 1.06 -9.33
CA GLY A 138 4.35 2.30 -9.74
C GLY A 138 4.26 2.55 -11.24
N GLU A 139 4.58 1.54 -12.05
CA GLU A 139 4.47 1.60 -13.51
C GLU A 139 3.04 1.89 -13.99
N ARG A 140 2.05 1.23 -13.35
CA ARG A 140 0.65 1.37 -13.77
C ARG A 140 0.08 2.75 -13.46
N ILE A 141 0.39 3.30 -12.29
CA ILE A 141 -0.10 4.63 -11.92
C ILE A 141 0.51 5.70 -12.84
N LEU A 142 1.76 5.53 -13.27
CA LEU A 142 2.37 6.42 -14.27
C LEU A 142 1.65 6.34 -15.63
N LYS A 143 1.23 5.15 -16.06
CA LYS A 143 0.42 4.97 -17.29
C LYS A 143 -0.98 5.57 -17.17
N ASP A 144 -1.65 5.40 -16.03
CA ASP A 144 -2.99 5.95 -15.82
C ASP A 144 -2.99 7.49 -15.95
N ARG A 145 -1.88 8.16 -15.59
CA ARG A 145 -1.68 9.60 -15.85
C ARG A 145 -1.71 9.94 -17.34
N GLU A 146 -1.02 9.17 -18.19
CA GLU A 146 -0.98 9.42 -19.64
C GLU A 146 -2.37 9.28 -20.27
N THR A 147 -3.22 8.40 -19.72
CA THR A 147 -4.59 8.22 -20.21
C THR A 147 -5.54 9.34 -19.83
N ASP A 148 -5.32 10.02 -18.69
CA ASP A 148 -6.11 11.19 -18.28
C ASP A 148 -5.67 12.47 -19.04
N ILE A 149 -4.43 12.56 -19.55
CA ILE A 149 -3.93 13.72 -20.32
C ILE A 149 -4.41 13.72 -21.78
N LYS A 150 -4.69 12.54 -22.35
CA LYS A 150 -5.18 12.41 -23.74
C LYS A 150 -6.70 12.55 -23.91
N ARG A 151 -7.41 12.94 -22.85
CA ARG A 151 -8.86 13.09 -22.83
C ARG A 151 -9.23 14.55 -22.66
#